data_AF-A0A7T3FX11-F1
#
_entry.id   AF-A0A7T3FX11-F1
#
_cell.length_a   1.000
_cell.length_b   1.000
_cell.length_c   1.000
_cell.angle_alpha   90.00
_cell.angle_beta   90.00
_cell.angle_gamma   90.00
#
_symmetry.space_group_name_H-M   'P 1'
#
loop_
_entity.id
_entity.type
_entity.pdbx_description
1 polymer ?
#
loop_
_entity_poly.entity_id
_entity_poly.type
_entity_poly.pdbx_seq_one_letter_code
_entity_poly.pdbx_strand_id
1 'polypeptide(L)'
;MSDAADERVDEAGEAEEASEADGDDAESIEALREQVEAEYDFDDFGPAEMASMSSEEWEAVFDPGSWITGQELLDRVEADLKRRVAEREVFARIERRDDRLVAYSDEGYATVRADGSVEGHGTVLRDVKPTVALASMESYDVPEAPPEDLLPEPQDVPEGSGELGNTMLQVVAGIQVLAGLLLIGGWLVITLGLVSPPGGGTVRSLNVVAMLLGGFVFLAIGLLLFGVVANARLSDKFRAEEYRNRLRAVELEPGERPDFLPDEESAADATGIPGEDSEGLPPEDPDERSPEIDDDECDDA
;
A
#
# COMPACT_ATOMS: atom_id res chain seq x y z
N MET A 1 -11.21 69.18 -56.90
CA MET A 1 -9.93 68.72 -56.33
C MET A 1 -10.22 67.35 -55.74
N SER A 2 -10.05 66.29 -56.52
CA SER A 2 -8.84 65.43 -56.62
C SER A 2 -8.95 64.28 -55.62
N ASP A 3 -8.58 63.02 -55.85
CA ASP A 3 -8.22 62.16 -56.99
C ASP A 3 -7.96 60.74 -56.39
N ALA A 4 -8.06 59.68 -57.20
CA ALA A 4 -7.48 58.31 -57.08
C ALA A 4 -7.63 57.48 -55.76
N ALA A 5 -8.19 56.27 -55.74
CA ALA A 5 -7.76 54.99 -56.34
C ALA A 5 -6.53 54.32 -55.68
N ASP A 6 -6.71 53.01 -55.39
CA ASP A 6 -5.73 51.90 -55.49
C ASP A 6 -5.21 51.18 -54.21
N GLU A 7 -5.70 49.94 -54.09
CA GLU A 7 -4.99 48.66 -53.85
C GLU A 7 -4.17 48.39 -52.55
N ARG A 8 -4.49 47.22 -51.95
CA ARG A 8 -3.65 46.21 -51.25
C ARG A 8 -4.50 45.51 -50.16
N VAL A 9 -4.50 44.22 -49.87
CA VAL A 9 -4.09 42.90 -50.42
C VAL A 9 -4.87 41.91 -49.53
N ASP A 10 -5.25 40.75 -50.06
CA ASP A 10 -5.83 39.64 -49.31
C ASP A 10 -5.03 39.26 -48.05
N GLU A 11 -5.69 39.07 -46.91
CA GLU A 11 -5.15 38.30 -45.78
C GLU A 11 -6.31 37.55 -45.12
N ALA A 12 -6.81 36.58 -45.89
CA ALA A 12 -7.52 35.43 -45.37
C ALA A 12 -6.53 34.27 -45.39
N GLY A 13 -6.09 33.83 -44.20
CA GLY A 13 -5.35 32.58 -44.05
C GLY A 13 -3.99 32.73 -43.35
N GLU A 14 -4.01 32.91 -42.04
CA GLU A 14 -2.88 32.62 -41.14
C GLU A 14 -3.48 32.11 -39.82
N ALA A 15 -4.06 30.91 -39.90
CA ALA A 15 -4.47 30.11 -38.75
C ALA A 15 -4.16 28.61 -38.98
N GLU A 16 -3.13 28.33 -39.79
CA GLU A 16 -2.62 26.99 -40.08
C GLU A 16 -1.09 27.05 -40.25
N GLU A 17 -0.34 27.50 -39.25
CA GLU A 17 1.11 27.22 -39.14
C GLU A 17 1.53 27.19 -37.67
N ALA A 18 0.92 26.29 -36.90
CA ALA A 18 1.36 25.97 -35.54
C ALA A 18 1.23 24.47 -35.21
N SER A 19 1.38 23.59 -36.20
CA SER A 19 1.42 22.14 -35.96
C SER A 19 2.38 21.34 -36.84
N GLU A 20 3.36 21.97 -37.51
CA GLU A 20 4.37 21.24 -38.31
C GLU A 20 5.78 21.26 -37.70
N ALA A 21 6.01 21.97 -36.58
CA ALA A 21 7.33 22.01 -35.93
C ALA A 21 7.53 20.95 -34.83
N ASP A 22 6.48 20.24 -34.42
CA ASP A 22 6.54 19.23 -33.33
C ASP A 22 6.78 17.80 -33.86
N GLY A 23 6.70 17.60 -35.18
CA GLY A 23 6.85 16.28 -35.81
C GLY A 23 8.30 15.85 -36.06
N ASP A 24 9.18 16.79 -36.44
CA ASP A 24 10.60 16.50 -36.73
C ASP A 24 11.38 16.10 -35.45
N ASP A 25 11.03 16.69 -34.30
CA ASP A 25 11.65 16.37 -33.02
C ASP A 25 11.15 15.01 -32.48
N ALA A 26 9.85 14.70 -32.61
CA ALA A 26 9.29 13.42 -32.18
C ALA A 26 9.84 12.22 -32.98
N GLU A 27 9.99 12.34 -34.31
CA GLU A 27 10.62 11.29 -35.13
C GLU A 27 12.11 11.09 -34.79
N SER A 28 12.80 12.18 -34.42
CA SER A 28 14.21 12.14 -34.01
C SER A 28 14.39 11.48 -32.63
N ILE A 29 13.48 11.73 -31.70
CA ILE A 29 13.45 11.12 -30.36
C ILE A 29 13.14 9.62 -30.46
N GLU A 30 12.18 9.22 -31.31
CA GLU A 30 11.84 7.81 -31.52
C GLU A 30 13.01 7.01 -32.11
N ALA A 31 13.74 7.62 -33.07
CA ALA A 31 14.96 7.00 -33.62
C ALA A 31 16.06 6.85 -32.56
N LEU A 32 16.17 7.82 -31.63
CA LEU A 32 17.11 7.75 -30.52
C LEU A 32 16.69 6.67 -29.51
N ARG A 33 15.38 6.51 -29.25
CA ARG A 33 14.84 5.44 -28.40
C ARG A 33 15.19 4.06 -28.94
N GLU A 34 15.00 3.81 -30.23
CA GLU A 34 15.36 2.52 -30.85
C GLU A 34 16.87 2.23 -30.76
N GLN A 35 17.70 3.26 -30.87
CA GLN A 35 19.15 3.14 -30.69
C GLN A 35 19.54 2.77 -29.26
N VAL A 36 18.91 3.40 -28.27
CA VAL A 36 19.19 3.15 -26.85
C VAL A 36 18.69 1.78 -26.41
N GLU A 37 17.52 1.34 -26.88
CA GLU A 37 17.02 -0.04 -26.67
C GLU A 37 17.93 -1.11 -27.26
N ALA A 38 18.71 -0.79 -28.29
CA ALA A 38 19.71 -1.70 -28.85
C ALA A 38 21.04 -1.69 -28.07
N GLU A 39 21.39 -0.58 -27.43
CA GLU A 39 22.64 -0.41 -26.70
C GLU A 39 22.57 -0.92 -25.25
N TYR A 40 21.43 -0.74 -24.59
CA TYR A 40 21.23 -1.09 -23.18
C TYR A 40 20.26 -2.25 -23.00
N ASP A 41 20.59 -3.17 -22.08
CA ASP A 41 19.68 -4.23 -21.64
C ASP A 41 18.84 -3.72 -20.46
N PHE A 42 17.58 -3.36 -20.73
CA PHE A 42 16.67 -2.83 -19.71
C PHE A 42 16.27 -3.86 -18.64
N ASP A 43 16.42 -5.16 -18.90
CA ASP A 43 16.12 -6.22 -17.93
C ASP A 43 17.24 -6.37 -16.86
N ASP A 44 18.47 -5.97 -17.17
CA ASP A 44 19.63 -5.96 -16.25
C ASP A 44 20.19 -4.53 -16.06
N PHE A 45 19.30 -3.53 -16.09
CA PHE A 45 19.68 -2.12 -15.99
C PHE A 45 19.96 -1.69 -14.55
N GLY A 46 21.17 -1.19 -14.30
CA GLY A 46 21.64 -0.84 -12.96
C GLY A 46 22.10 0.62 -12.79
N PRO A 47 22.56 0.99 -11.58
CA PRO A 47 23.06 2.34 -11.30
C PRO A 47 24.30 2.75 -12.11
N ALA A 48 25.07 1.78 -12.62
CA ALA A 48 26.25 2.07 -13.44
C ALA A 48 25.83 2.52 -14.85
N GLU A 49 24.83 1.85 -15.41
CA GLU A 49 24.22 2.14 -16.71
C GLU A 49 23.46 3.47 -16.66
N MET A 50 22.76 3.74 -15.54
CA MET A 50 22.17 5.07 -15.28
C MET A 50 23.20 6.21 -15.34
N ALA A 51 24.42 5.95 -14.85
CA ALA A 51 25.48 6.95 -14.81
C ALA A 51 26.22 7.13 -16.15
N SER A 52 26.16 6.14 -17.05
CA SER A 52 26.75 6.24 -18.38
C SER A 52 25.83 6.89 -19.40
N MET A 53 24.52 6.79 -19.20
CA MET A 53 23.50 7.29 -20.10
C MET A 53 23.44 8.83 -20.09
N SER A 54 23.47 9.43 -21.26
CA SER A 54 23.39 10.88 -21.46
C SER A 54 21.95 11.38 -21.28
N SER A 55 21.79 12.69 -21.07
CA SER A 55 20.48 13.31 -20.88
C SER A 55 19.54 13.12 -22.07
N GLU A 56 20.08 13.13 -23.29
CA GLU A 56 19.31 12.97 -24.54
C GLU A 56 18.82 11.52 -24.69
N GLU A 57 19.66 10.53 -24.34
CA GLU A 57 19.26 9.12 -24.30
C GLU A 57 18.22 8.86 -23.21
N TRP A 58 18.36 9.51 -22.05
CA TRP A 58 17.39 9.45 -20.96
C TRP A 58 16.02 9.99 -21.37
N GLU A 59 15.99 11.16 -22.01
CA GLU A 59 14.76 11.79 -22.49
C GLU A 59 14.10 11.00 -23.62
N ALA A 60 14.90 10.32 -24.46
CA ALA A 60 14.36 9.44 -25.48
C ALA A 60 13.64 8.21 -24.91
N VAL A 61 14.19 7.58 -23.87
CA VAL A 61 13.60 6.37 -23.27
C VAL A 61 12.52 6.70 -22.24
N PHE A 62 12.69 7.78 -21.49
CA PHE A 62 11.79 8.22 -20.42
C PHE A 62 11.16 9.57 -20.76
N ASP A 63 10.55 9.65 -21.94
CA ASP A 63 9.88 10.85 -22.46
C ASP A 63 8.74 11.28 -21.51
N PRO A 64 8.88 12.39 -20.78
CA PRO A 64 7.84 12.87 -19.86
C PRO A 64 6.57 13.30 -20.59
N GLY A 65 6.68 13.67 -21.88
CA GLY A 65 5.55 14.04 -22.74
C GLY A 65 4.68 12.84 -23.14
N SER A 66 5.22 11.62 -23.05
CA SER A 66 4.47 10.38 -23.28
C SER A 66 3.58 9.97 -22.10
N TRP A 67 3.69 10.64 -20.94
CA TRP A 67 2.88 10.31 -19.78
C TRP A 67 1.52 11.00 -19.84
N ILE A 68 0.47 10.23 -19.56
CA ILE A 68 -0.89 10.73 -19.50
C ILE A 68 -1.02 11.68 -18.30
N THR A 69 -1.44 12.90 -18.57
CA THR A 69 -1.75 13.95 -17.57
C THR A 69 -3.15 14.52 -17.83
N GLY A 70 -3.55 15.55 -17.08
CA GLY A 70 -4.84 16.21 -17.26
C GLY A 70 -6.01 15.46 -16.64
N GLN A 71 -7.19 15.64 -17.25
CA GLN A 71 -8.41 14.95 -16.82
C GLN A 71 -8.35 13.44 -17.08
N GLU A 72 -7.66 13.03 -18.15
CA GLU A 72 -7.53 11.62 -18.50
C GLU A 72 -6.77 10.84 -17.41
N LEU A 73 -5.70 11.43 -16.87
CA LEU A 73 -5.00 10.86 -15.72
C LEU A 73 -5.93 10.70 -14.52
N LEU A 74 -6.71 11.74 -14.19
CA LEU A 74 -7.61 11.70 -13.05
C LEU A 74 -8.71 10.63 -13.22
N ASP A 75 -9.23 10.45 -14.43
CA ASP A 75 -10.23 9.43 -14.74
C ASP A 75 -9.63 8.01 -14.63
N ARG A 76 -8.39 7.83 -15.12
CA ARG A 76 -7.64 6.58 -15.00
C ARG A 76 -7.34 6.22 -13.55
N VAL A 77 -6.86 7.19 -12.77
CA VAL A 77 -6.58 7.03 -11.33
C VAL A 77 -7.86 6.74 -10.55
N GLU A 78 -8.96 7.44 -10.85
CA GLU A 78 -10.25 7.20 -10.21
C GLU A 78 -10.72 5.75 -10.44
N ALA A 79 -10.62 5.26 -11.68
CA ALA A 79 -11.02 3.90 -12.02
C ALA A 79 -10.15 2.83 -11.33
N ASP A 80 -8.82 2.99 -11.34
CA ASP A 80 -7.91 2.06 -10.69
C ASP A 80 -8.07 2.06 -9.16
N LEU A 81 -8.16 3.24 -8.54
CA LEU A 81 -8.39 3.33 -7.09
C LEU A 81 -9.73 2.72 -6.69
N LYS A 82 -10.80 2.96 -7.47
CA LYS A 82 -12.10 2.32 -7.24
C LYS A 82 -11.98 0.79 -7.33
N ARG A 83 -11.24 0.26 -8.29
CA ARG A 83 -10.99 -1.19 -8.37
C ARG A 83 -10.29 -1.71 -7.11
N ARG A 84 -9.21 -1.04 -6.68
CA ARG A 84 -8.42 -1.46 -5.49
C ARG A 84 -9.20 -1.36 -4.18
N VAL A 85 -10.07 -0.36 -4.05
CA VAL A 85 -10.98 -0.27 -2.89
C VAL A 85 -11.96 -1.44 -2.89
N ALA A 86 -12.53 -1.77 -4.06
CA ALA A 86 -13.42 -2.93 -4.21
C ALA A 86 -12.74 -4.25 -3.81
N GLU A 87 -11.47 -4.39 -4.18
CA GLU A 87 -10.63 -5.57 -3.90
C GLU A 87 -10.02 -5.57 -2.49
N ARG A 88 -10.30 -4.52 -1.70
CA ARG A 88 -9.83 -4.32 -0.32
C ARG A 88 -8.31 -4.18 -0.22
N GLU A 89 -7.67 -3.72 -1.28
CA GLU A 89 -6.24 -3.40 -1.28
C GLU A 89 -5.98 -2.01 -0.72
N VAL A 90 -6.94 -1.09 -0.90
CA VAL A 90 -6.88 0.29 -0.40
C VAL A 90 -8.13 0.59 0.43
N PHE A 91 -7.93 1.23 1.59
CA PHE A 91 -9.03 1.66 2.45
C PHE A 91 -9.16 3.18 2.39
N ALA A 92 -9.94 3.67 1.43
CA ALA A 92 -10.20 5.09 1.27
C ALA A 92 -11.55 5.34 0.57
N ARG A 93 -12.16 6.47 0.88
CA ARG A 93 -13.24 7.07 0.09
C ARG A 93 -12.64 7.94 -0.99
N ILE A 94 -13.22 7.89 -2.19
CA ILE A 94 -12.71 8.59 -3.38
C ILE A 94 -13.70 9.68 -3.77
N GLU A 95 -13.23 10.91 -3.87
CA GLU A 95 -14.00 12.07 -4.33
C GLU A 95 -13.36 12.72 -5.55
N ARG A 96 -14.12 12.78 -6.65
CA ARG A 96 -13.75 13.50 -7.86
C ARG A 96 -14.14 14.97 -7.79
N ARG A 97 -13.21 15.85 -8.15
CA ARG A 97 -13.40 17.30 -8.34
C ARG A 97 -12.90 17.69 -9.72
N ASP A 98 -13.20 18.90 -10.18
CA ASP A 98 -12.84 19.34 -11.52
C ASP A 98 -11.32 19.31 -11.77
N ASP A 99 -10.50 19.72 -10.80
CA ASP A 99 -9.04 19.87 -10.94
C ASP A 99 -8.21 18.80 -10.21
N ARG A 100 -8.86 17.96 -9.40
CA ARG A 100 -8.19 17.00 -8.50
C ARG A 100 -9.06 15.81 -8.12
N LEU A 101 -8.41 14.75 -7.66
CA LEU A 101 -9.00 13.58 -7.03
C LEU A 101 -8.54 13.52 -5.58
N VAL A 102 -9.47 13.35 -4.64
CA VAL A 102 -9.15 13.22 -3.21
C VAL A 102 -9.51 11.82 -2.74
N ALA A 103 -8.54 11.10 -2.19
CA ALA A 103 -8.74 9.85 -1.49
C ALA A 103 -8.50 10.07 0.00
N TYR A 104 -9.40 9.62 0.88
CA TYR A 104 -9.24 9.80 2.32
C TYR A 104 -9.76 8.62 3.14
N SER A 105 -9.16 8.42 4.30
CA SER A 105 -9.53 7.42 5.30
C SER A 105 -9.70 8.07 6.67
N ASP A 106 -9.78 7.27 7.72
CA ASP A 106 -9.80 7.72 9.11
C ASP A 106 -8.45 8.25 9.61
N GLU A 107 -7.34 7.89 8.95
CA GLU A 107 -5.98 8.12 9.42
C GLU A 107 -5.10 8.91 8.44
N GLY A 108 -5.61 9.20 7.24
CA GLY A 108 -4.82 9.90 6.22
C GLY A 108 -5.61 10.25 4.97
N TYR A 109 -4.94 10.96 4.08
CA TYR A 109 -5.50 11.37 2.80
C TYR A 109 -4.40 11.51 1.74
N ALA A 110 -4.83 11.53 0.49
CA ALA A 110 -4.04 11.89 -0.66
C ALA A 110 -4.89 12.72 -1.64
N THR A 111 -4.30 13.79 -2.15
CA THR A 111 -4.86 14.62 -3.22
C THR A 111 -3.99 14.46 -4.45
N VAL A 112 -4.59 14.02 -5.55
CA VAL A 112 -3.96 13.89 -6.87
C VAL A 112 -4.44 15.05 -7.73
N ARG A 113 -3.51 15.78 -8.33
CA ARG A 113 -3.83 16.85 -9.30
C ARG A 113 -3.68 16.36 -10.73
N ALA A 114 -4.22 17.13 -11.66
CA ALA A 114 -4.14 16.86 -13.09
C ALA A 114 -2.70 16.78 -13.64
N ASP A 115 -1.73 17.43 -13.01
CA ASP A 115 -0.30 17.35 -13.38
C ASP A 115 0.39 16.07 -12.87
N GLY A 116 -0.34 15.18 -12.18
CA GLY A 116 0.20 13.98 -11.56
C GLY A 116 0.89 14.21 -10.21
N SER A 117 0.89 15.45 -9.70
CA SER A 117 1.38 15.71 -8.34
C SER A 117 0.47 15.07 -7.29
N VAL A 118 1.09 14.48 -6.26
CA VAL A 118 0.37 13.81 -5.16
C VAL A 118 0.82 14.37 -3.81
N GLU A 119 -0.10 14.99 -3.10
CA GLU A 119 0.08 15.55 -1.76
C GLU A 119 -0.75 14.78 -0.73
N GLY A 120 -0.32 14.75 0.53
CA GLY A 120 -1.09 14.13 1.61
C GLY A 120 -0.21 13.48 2.68
N HIS A 121 -0.78 12.58 3.46
CA HIS A 121 -0.06 11.80 4.47
C HIS A 121 -0.73 10.47 4.79
N GLY A 122 0.03 9.61 5.48
CA GLY A 122 -0.46 8.31 5.95
C GLY A 122 -0.48 7.24 4.87
N THR A 123 -1.16 6.14 5.16
CA THR A 123 -1.21 4.95 4.29
C THR A 123 -1.87 5.26 2.94
N VAL A 124 -2.86 6.15 2.92
CA VAL A 124 -3.53 6.57 1.68
C VAL A 124 -2.55 7.18 0.68
N LEU A 125 -1.63 8.05 1.12
CA LEU A 125 -0.57 8.60 0.25
C LEU A 125 0.34 7.51 -0.32
N ARG A 126 0.70 6.53 0.53
CA ARG A 126 1.57 5.42 0.14
C ARG A 126 0.92 4.54 -0.93
N ASP A 127 -0.40 4.36 -0.84
CA ASP A 127 -1.15 3.51 -1.76
C ASP A 127 -1.52 4.22 -3.07
N VAL A 128 -1.78 5.53 -3.01
CA VAL A 128 -2.17 6.33 -4.19
C VAL A 128 -0.98 6.64 -5.10
N LYS A 129 0.22 6.90 -4.57
CA LYS A 129 1.40 7.24 -5.39
C LYS A 129 1.72 6.18 -6.47
N PRO A 130 1.80 4.87 -6.15
CA PRO A 130 1.99 3.84 -7.16
C PRO A 130 0.88 3.79 -8.21
N THR A 131 -0.38 3.99 -7.81
CA THR A 131 -1.51 4.03 -8.75
C THR A 131 -1.39 5.19 -9.72
N VAL A 132 -1.02 6.39 -9.25
CA VAL A 132 -0.83 7.55 -10.15
C VAL A 132 0.29 7.29 -11.15
N ALA A 133 1.41 6.71 -10.70
CA ALA A 133 2.52 6.38 -11.59
C ALA A 133 2.17 5.32 -12.64
N LEU A 134 1.37 4.31 -12.29
CA LEU A 134 0.91 3.31 -13.26
C LEU A 134 -0.13 3.89 -14.20
N ALA A 135 -1.09 4.66 -13.67
CA ALA A 135 -2.15 5.29 -14.45
C ALA A 135 -1.62 6.33 -15.44
N SER A 136 -0.47 6.96 -15.18
CA SER A 136 0.18 7.87 -16.12
C SER A 136 0.87 7.16 -17.28
N MET A 137 1.12 5.85 -17.20
CA MET A 137 1.69 5.08 -18.30
C MET A 137 0.61 4.70 -19.31
N GLU A 138 0.84 4.98 -20.60
CA GLU A 138 -0.07 4.56 -21.69
C GLU A 138 -0.19 3.04 -21.81
N SER A 139 0.91 2.32 -21.55
CA SER A 139 0.98 0.86 -21.62
C SER A 139 0.23 0.14 -20.51
N TYR A 140 -0.11 0.86 -19.43
CA TYR A 140 -0.88 0.29 -18.34
C TYR A 140 -2.35 0.20 -18.70
N ASP A 141 -2.90 -1.01 -18.66
CA ASP A 141 -4.33 -1.25 -18.87
C ASP A 141 -5.08 -1.01 -17.56
N VAL A 142 -5.79 0.12 -17.50
CA VAL A 142 -6.52 0.53 -16.30
C VAL A 142 -7.80 -0.29 -16.19
N PRO A 143 -8.05 -0.97 -15.05
CA PRO A 143 -9.26 -1.75 -14.89
C PRO A 143 -10.49 -0.85 -14.89
N GLU A 144 -11.58 -1.32 -15.50
CA GLU A 144 -12.85 -0.59 -15.50
C GLU A 144 -13.36 -0.37 -14.06
N ALA A 145 -13.91 0.82 -13.80
CA ALA A 145 -14.43 1.16 -12.49
C ALA A 145 -15.69 0.32 -12.16
N PRO A 146 -15.78 -0.28 -10.96
CA PRO A 146 -17.02 -0.89 -10.49
C PRO A 146 -18.18 0.12 -10.37
N PRO A 147 -19.45 -0.30 -10.60
CA PRO A 147 -20.59 0.62 -10.76
C PRO A 147 -21.21 1.23 -9.49
N GLU A 148 -20.77 0.92 -8.26
CA GLU A 148 -21.37 1.44 -7.01
C GLU A 148 -20.34 1.82 -5.93
N ASP A 149 -20.80 2.49 -4.86
CA ASP A 149 -20.04 2.90 -3.67
C ASP A 149 -19.41 1.67 -2.98
N LEU A 150 -18.10 1.70 -2.79
CA LEU A 150 -17.29 0.46 -2.75
C LEU A 150 -16.97 -0.04 -1.36
N LEU A 151 -17.12 0.83 -0.36
CA LEU A 151 -16.90 0.42 1.01
C LEU A 151 -18.11 -0.39 1.46
N PRO A 152 -17.94 -1.66 1.85
CA PRO A 152 -19.05 -2.43 2.38
C PRO A 152 -19.56 -1.75 3.66
N GLU A 153 -20.86 -1.83 3.90
CA GLU A 153 -21.42 -1.36 5.16
C GLU A 153 -20.75 -2.13 6.31
N PRO A 154 -20.46 -1.51 7.47
CA PRO A 154 -19.76 -2.17 8.58
C PRO A 154 -20.36 -3.52 9.00
N GLN A 155 -21.68 -3.67 8.88
CA GLN A 155 -22.41 -4.90 9.18
C GLN A 155 -22.12 -6.06 8.20
N ASP A 156 -21.74 -5.77 6.97
CA ASP A 156 -21.58 -6.76 5.90
C ASP A 156 -20.18 -7.38 5.86
N VAL A 157 -19.29 -6.95 6.75
CA VAL A 157 -17.93 -7.48 6.87
C VAL A 157 -17.98 -8.89 7.50
N PRO A 158 -17.72 -9.96 6.71
CA PRO A 158 -17.75 -11.32 7.22
C PRO A 158 -16.62 -11.57 8.22
N GLU A 159 -16.92 -12.32 9.26
CA GLU A 159 -15.95 -12.70 10.30
C GLU A 159 -15.09 -13.87 9.80
N GLY A 160 -14.09 -13.57 8.97
CA GLY A 160 -13.00 -14.47 8.61
C GLY A 160 -13.21 -15.33 7.36
N SER A 161 -12.15 -15.45 6.56
CA SER A 161 -12.08 -16.30 5.36
C SER A 161 -11.49 -17.70 5.62
N GLY A 162 -10.98 -17.94 6.83
CA GLY A 162 -10.22 -19.14 7.21
C GLY A 162 -11.02 -20.27 7.86
N GLU A 163 -12.35 -20.20 7.88
CA GLU A 163 -13.20 -21.11 8.68
C GLU A 163 -12.96 -22.60 8.37
N LEU A 164 -12.80 -22.96 7.09
CA LEU A 164 -12.58 -24.36 6.70
C LEU A 164 -11.24 -24.91 7.19
N GLY A 165 -10.14 -24.15 7.01
CA GLY A 165 -8.81 -24.56 7.47
C GLY A 165 -8.75 -24.65 9.00
N ASN A 166 -9.35 -23.68 9.68
CA ASN A 166 -9.48 -23.67 11.13
C ASN A 166 -10.30 -24.86 11.65
N THR A 167 -11.42 -25.17 11.00
CA THR A 167 -12.27 -26.32 11.34
C THR A 167 -11.51 -27.64 11.18
N MET A 168 -10.75 -27.80 10.09
CA MET A 168 -9.93 -29.01 9.88
C MET A 168 -8.89 -29.19 10.99
N LEU A 169 -8.15 -28.14 11.34
CA LEU A 169 -7.19 -28.16 12.44
C LEU A 169 -7.86 -28.46 13.78
N GLN A 170 -9.04 -27.91 14.03
CA GLN A 170 -9.80 -28.16 15.26
C GLN A 170 -10.28 -29.61 15.36
N VAL A 171 -10.73 -30.21 14.25
CA VAL A 171 -11.10 -31.63 14.20
C VAL A 171 -9.89 -32.52 14.49
N VAL A 172 -8.75 -32.26 13.85
CA VAL A 172 -7.50 -33.00 14.09
C VAL A 172 -7.06 -32.85 15.55
N ALA A 173 -7.08 -31.62 16.09
CA ALA A 173 -6.77 -31.36 17.49
C ALA A 173 -7.70 -32.13 18.43
N GLY A 174 -9.01 -32.16 18.15
CA GLY A 174 -10.00 -32.90 18.93
C GLY A 174 -9.75 -34.41 18.94
N ILE A 175 -9.45 -35.00 17.78
CA ILE A 175 -9.08 -36.42 17.67
C ILE A 175 -7.80 -36.71 18.45
N GLN A 176 -6.81 -35.82 18.37
CA GLN A 176 -5.53 -35.97 19.05
C GLN A 176 -5.69 -35.94 20.59
N VAL A 177 -6.48 -34.99 21.11
CA VAL A 177 -6.80 -34.91 22.55
C VAL A 177 -7.56 -36.16 22.98
N LEU A 178 -8.56 -36.60 22.20
CA LEU A 178 -9.32 -37.82 22.49
C LEU A 178 -8.39 -39.05 22.55
N ALA A 179 -7.51 -39.22 21.56
CA ALA A 179 -6.53 -40.30 21.53
C ALA A 179 -5.59 -40.25 22.74
N GLY A 180 -5.10 -39.05 23.10
CA GLY A 180 -4.28 -38.85 24.29
C GLY A 180 -4.98 -39.26 25.58
N LEU A 181 -6.25 -38.84 25.75
CA LEU A 181 -7.08 -39.20 26.90
C LEU A 181 -7.37 -40.70 26.96
N LEU A 182 -7.64 -41.35 25.83
CA LEU A 182 -7.85 -42.80 25.76
C LEU A 182 -6.58 -43.58 26.12
N LEU A 183 -5.41 -43.12 25.68
CA LEU A 183 -4.12 -43.72 26.03
C LEU A 183 -3.81 -43.58 27.53
N ILE A 184 -3.98 -42.38 28.09
CA ILE A 184 -3.77 -42.14 29.54
C ILE A 184 -4.80 -42.92 30.36
N GLY A 185 -6.06 -42.91 29.94
CA GLY A 185 -7.15 -43.64 30.61
C GLY A 185 -6.91 -45.15 30.60
N GLY A 186 -6.53 -45.72 29.45
CA GLY A 186 -6.22 -47.15 29.36
C GLY A 186 -5.00 -47.54 30.20
N TRP A 187 -3.96 -46.70 30.24
CA TRP A 187 -2.84 -46.88 31.15
C TRP A 187 -3.28 -46.90 32.62
N LEU A 188 -4.17 -45.98 33.01
CA LEU A 188 -4.68 -45.87 34.38
C LEU A 188 -5.49 -47.11 34.79
N VAL A 189 -6.39 -47.59 33.92
CA VAL A 189 -7.20 -48.80 34.16
C VAL A 189 -6.32 -50.05 34.35
N ILE A 190 -5.28 -50.21 33.52
CA ILE A 190 -4.30 -51.30 33.64
C ILE A 190 -3.53 -51.19 34.96
N THR A 191 -3.10 -49.98 35.32
CA THR A 191 -2.30 -49.72 36.53
C THR A 191 -3.10 -49.99 37.81
N LEU A 192 -4.41 -49.72 37.81
CA LEU A 192 -5.33 -50.01 38.91
C LEU A 192 -5.72 -51.50 38.99
N GLY A 193 -5.29 -52.34 38.05
CA GLY A 193 -5.56 -53.78 38.03
C GLY A 193 -6.98 -54.15 37.58
N LEU A 194 -7.72 -53.23 36.97
CA LEU A 194 -9.07 -53.49 36.45
C LEU A 194 -9.05 -54.36 35.18
N VAL A 195 -7.98 -54.28 34.39
CA VAL A 195 -7.80 -55.00 33.13
C VAL A 195 -6.37 -55.51 33.03
N SER A 196 -6.19 -56.73 32.50
CA SER A 196 -4.85 -57.27 32.25
C SER A 196 -4.17 -56.56 31.07
N PRO A 197 -2.88 -56.25 31.17
CA PRO A 197 -2.16 -55.57 30.09
C PRO A 197 -2.16 -56.42 28.81
N PRO A 198 -2.36 -55.79 27.64
CA PRO A 198 -2.32 -56.47 26.36
C PRO A 198 -0.94 -57.11 26.12
N GLY A 199 -0.93 -58.35 25.62
CA GLY A 199 0.30 -59.11 25.37
C GLY A 199 0.91 -59.82 26.60
N GLY A 200 0.21 -59.89 27.74
CA GLY A 200 0.64 -60.67 28.92
C GLY A 200 1.80 -60.07 29.72
N GLY A 201 2.11 -58.79 29.52
CA GLY A 201 3.18 -58.08 30.22
C GLY A 201 2.84 -57.72 31.67
N THR A 202 3.75 -57.01 32.35
CA THR A 202 3.48 -56.38 33.66
C THR A 202 3.28 -54.87 33.48
N VAL A 203 2.78 -54.18 34.52
CA VAL A 203 2.57 -52.72 34.52
C VAL A 203 3.87 -51.93 34.24
N ARG A 204 5.04 -52.53 34.50
CA ARG A 204 6.36 -51.96 34.18
C ARG A 204 6.87 -52.29 32.78
N SER A 205 6.07 -52.97 31.95
CA SER A 205 6.49 -53.28 30.59
C SER A 205 6.64 -52.00 29.75
N LEU A 206 7.59 -52.04 28.80
CA LEU A 206 7.88 -50.91 27.92
C LEU A 206 6.61 -50.41 27.20
N ASN A 207 5.70 -51.33 26.82
CA ASN A 207 4.45 -51.03 26.13
C ASN A 207 3.50 -50.18 26.99
N VAL A 208 3.39 -50.49 28.29
CA VAL A 208 2.51 -49.75 29.21
C VAL A 208 3.08 -48.35 29.48
N VAL A 209 4.39 -48.22 29.62
CA VAL A 209 5.05 -46.91 29.79
C VAL A 209 4.95 -46.08 28.50
N ALA A 210 5.13 -46.70 27.33
CA ALA A 210 4.98 -46.03 26.03
C ALA A 210 3.55 -45.54 25.79
N MET A 211 2.53 -46.26 26.27
CA MET A 211 1.14 -45.83 26.22
C MET A 211 0.92 -44.52 26.99
N LEU A 212 1.47 -44.41 28.21
CA LEU A 212 1.40 -43.17 29.00
C LEU A 212 2.12 -42.00 28.31
N LEU A 213 3.36 -42.23 27.88
CA LEU A 213 4.18 -41.19 27.25
C LEU A 213 3.56 -40.73 25.93
N GLY A 214 3.10 -41.67 25.10
CA GLY A 214 2.33 -41.39 23.90
C GLY A 214 1.08 -40.58 24.22
N GLY A 215 0.33 -40.96 25.24
CA GLY A 215 -0.84 -40.20 25.69
C GLY A 215 -0.55 -38.73 25.98
N PHE A 216 0.55 -38.45 26.69
CA PHE A 216 1.00 -37.08 26.94
C PHE A 216 1.44 -36.34 25.68
N VAL A 217 2.15 -37.01 24.76
CA VAL A 217 2.55 -36.41 23.47
C VAL A 217 1.33 -36.04 22.64
N PHE A 218 0.35 -36.94 22.52
CA PHE A 218 -0.90 -36.67 21.84
C PHE A 218 -1.64 -35.49 22.49
N LEU A 219 -1.75 -35.47 23.82
CA LEU A 219 -2.38 -34.36 24.53
C LEU A 219 -1.67 -33.03 24.28
N ALA A 220 -0.33 -33.01 24.36
CA ALA A 220 0.48 -31.81 24.15
C ALA A 220 0.32 -31.26 22.73
N ILE A 221 0.38 -32.13 21.71
CA ILE A 221 0.16 -31.74 20.32
C ILE A 221 -1.26 -31.22 20.12
N GLY A 222 -2.28 -31.92 20.64
CA GLY A 222 -3.67 -31.51 20.51
C GLY A 222 -3.95 -30.15 21.15
N LEU A 223 -3.42 -29.91 22.36
CA LEU A 223 -3.53 -28.61 23.05
C LEU A 223 -2.79 -27.50 22.29
N LEU A 224 -1.61 -27.78 21.73
CA LEU A 224 -0.88 -26.82 20.90
C LEU A 224 -1.71 -26.43 19.67
N LEU A 225 -2.28 -27.40 18.96
CA LEU A 225 -3.12 -27.13 17.79
C LEU A 225 -4.35 -26.30 18.15
N PHE A 226 -5.02 -26.59 19.27
CA PHE A 226 -6.10 -25.74 19.77
C PHE A 226 -5.64 -24.31 20.10
N GLY A 227 -4.45 -24.15 20.67
CA GLY A 227 -3.87 -22.84 20.94
C GLY A 227 -3.62 -22.03 19.67
N VAL A 228 -3.08 -22.66 18.62
CA VAL A 228 -2.87 -22.02 17.31
C VAL A 228 -4.21 -21.56 16.70
N VAL A 229 -5.21 -22.44 16.71
CA VAL A 229 -6.57 -22.15 16.22
C VAL A 229 -7.22 -21.02 17.02
N ALA A 230 -7.13 -21.06 18.35
CA ALA A 230 -7.71 -20.03 19.20
C ALA A 230 -7.08 -18.66 18.96
N ASN A 231 -5.76 -18.60 18.78
CA ASN A 231 -5.05 -17.36 18.47
C ASN A 231 -5.44 -16.81 17.09
N ALA A 232 -5.55 -17.68 16.08
CA ALA A 232 -6.00 -17.29 14.74
C ALA A 232 -7.40 -16.67 14.79
N ARG A 233 -8.35 -17.35 15.47
CA ARG A 233 -9.73 -16.87 15.59
C ARG A 233 -9.83 -15.54 16.34
N LEU A 234 -9.02 -15.34 17.38
CA LEU A 234 -8.97 -14.09 18.12
C LEU A 234 -8.42 -12.96 17.24
N SER A 235 -7.33 -13.23 16.50
CA SER A 235 -6.75 -12.27 15.57
C SER A 235 -7.72 -11.87 14.46
N ASP A 236 -8.46 -12.83 13.89
CA ASP A 236 -9.42 -12.55 12.83
C ASP A 236 -10.59 -11.70 13.34
N LYS A 237 -11.08 -11.98 14.54
CA LYS A 237 -12.12 -11.17 15.19
C LYS A 237 -11.66 -9.73 15.42
N PHE A 238 -10.46 -9.52 15.94
CA PHE A 238 -9.93 -8.17 16.16
C PHE A 238 -9.77 -7.39 14.86
N ARG A 239 -9.22 -8.03 13.81
CA ARG A 239 -9.10 -7.39 12.49
C ARG A 239 -10.45 -6.99 11.90
N ALA A 240 -11.46 -7.86 12.05
CA ALA A 240 -12.81 -7.56 11.58
C ALA A 240 -13.44 -6.40 12.38
N GLU A 241 -13.28 -6.38 13.70
CA GLU A 241 -13.78 -5.28 14.55
C GLU A 241 -13.06 -3.95 14.26
N GLU A 242 -11.74 -4.00 14.07
CA GLU A 242 -10.93 -2.86 13.68
C GLU A 242 -11.41 -2.31 12.33
N TYR A 243 -11.52 -3.16 11.31
CA TYR A 243 -12.04 -2.76 9.99
C TYR A 243 -13.44 -2.13 10.07
N ARG A 244 -14.34 -2.68 10.88
CA ARG A 244 -15.67 -2.07 11.14
C ARG A 244 -15.58 -0.71 11.82
N ASN A 245 -14.67 -0.53 12.77
CA ASN A 245 -14.48 0.76 13.43
C ASN A 245 -13.95 1.81 12.43
N ARG A 246 -13.01 1.42 11.58
CA ARG A 246 -12.49 2.27 10.50
C ARG A 246 -13.58 2.64 9.51
N LEU A 247 -14.43 1.69 9.12
CA LEU A 247 -15.59 1.96 8.27
C LEU A 247 -16.55 2.96 8.91
N ARG A 248 -16.88 2.81 10.20
CA ARG A 248 -17.74 3.79 10.90
C ARG A 248 -17.10 5.16 11.05
N ALA A 249 -15.77 5.24 11.10
CA ALA A 249 -15.05 6.51 11.15
C ALA A 249 -15.03 7.21 9.78
N VAL A 250 -15.09 6.44 8.69
CA VAL A 250 -15.13 6.95 7.31
C VAL A 250 -16.57 7.15 6.81
N GLU A 251 -17.55 6.43 7.36
CA GLU A 251 -18.98 6.54 7.12
C GLU A 251 -19.57 7.75 7.86
N LEU A 252 -19.03 8.92 7.52
CA LEU A 252 -19.68 10.21 7.73
C LEU A 252 -20.86 10.29 6.74
N GLU A 253 -21.94 11.00 7.10
CA GLU A 253 -23.10 11.18 6.21
C GLU A 253 -22.61 11.61 4.81
N PRO A 254 -23.23 11.16 3.70
CA PRO A 254 -22.77 11.53 2.37
C PRO A 254 -22.64 13.06 2.22
N GLY A 255 -21.39 13.55 2.21
CA GLY A 255 -21.05 14.98 2.17
C GLY A 255 -20.32 15.54 3.40
N GLU A 256 -20.16 14.79 4.49
CA GLU A 256 -19.42 15.21 5.68
C GLU A 256 -17.95 14.72 5.59
N ARG A 257 -17.00 15.66 5.64
CA ARG A 257 -15.55 15.41 5.46
C ARG A 257 -14.83 15.45 6.80
N PRO A 258 -13.76 14.66 6.99
CA PRO A 258 -12.90 14.78 8.18
C PRO A 258 -12.25 16.18 8.28
N ASP A 259 -12.19 16.73 9.49
CA ASP A 259 -11.65 18.08 9.78
C ASP A 259 -10.18 18.29 9.38
N PHE A 260 -9.42 17.20 9.18
CA PHE A 260 -8.02 17.27 8.79
C PHE A 260 -7.81 17.40 7.27
N LEU A 261 -8.86 17.28 6.46
CA LEU A 261 -8.77 17.52 5.03
C LEU A 261 -8.63 19.02 4.79
N PRO A 262 -7.67 19.46 3.95
CA PRO A 262 -7.55 20.88 3.62
C PRO A 262 -8.83 21.39 2.95
N ASP A 263 -9.42 22.42 3.55
CA ASP A 263 -10.62 23.08 3.05
C ASP A 263 -10.37 23.77 1.71
N GLU A 264 -11.46 23.99 0.96
CA GLU A 264 -11.44 24.48 -0.42
C GLU A 264 -10.79 25.87 -0.58
N GLU A 265 -10.66 26.66 0.50
CA GLU A 265 -10.04 27.99 0.47
C GLU A 265 -8.51 27.96 0.63
N SER A 266 -7.91 26.96 1.29
CA SER A 266 -6.45 26.95 1.54
C SER A 266 -5.60 26.52 0.33
N ALA A 267 -6.17 25.77 -0.63
CA ALA A 267 -5.43 25.36 -1.83
C ALA A 267 -5.24 26.48 -2.85
N ALA A 268 -6.12 27.50 -2.85
CA ALA A 268 -6.02 28.66 -3.73
C ALA A 268 -4.89 29.63 -3.31
N ASP A 269 -4.45 29.59 -2.05
CA ASP A 269 -3.35 30.42 -1.53
C ASP A 269 -1.97 29.75 -1.68
N ALA A 270 -1.91 28.48 -2.09
CA ALA A 270 -0.65 27.75 -2.29
C ALA A 270 0.01 28.00 -3.66
N THR A 271 -0.53 28.88 -4.50
CA THR A 271 0.08 29.30 -5.78
C THR A 271 1.16 30.38 -5.62
N GLY A 272 1.56 30.68 -4.37
CA GLY A 272 2.74 31.50 -4.08
C GLY A 272 4.03 30.76 -4.44
N ILE A 273 4.61 31.10 -5.58
CA ILE A 273 5.95 30.70 -6.04
C ILE A 273 6.94 30.65 -4.86
N PRO A 274 7.60 29.52 -4.54
CA PRO A 274 8.67 29.49 -3.56
C PRO A 274 9.92 30.08 -4.20
N GLY A 275 10.08 31.39 -4.08
CA GLY A 275 11.23 32.14 -4.57
C GLY A 275 11.53 33.34 -3.70
N GLU A 276 12.64 33.24 -2.98
CA GLU A 276 13.39 34.32 -2.34
C GLU A 276 12.83 34.89 -1.02
N ASP A 277 13.21 34.27 0.11
CA ASP A 277 13.56 35.00 1.34
C ASP A 277 14.78 34.31 1.98
N SER A 278 15.95 34.87 1.69
CA SER A 278 17.18 34.60 2.43
C SER A 278 17.23 35.52 3.64
N GLU A 279 16.63 35.14 4.76
CA GLU A 279 16.76 35.82 6.08
C GLU A 279 16.33 34.80 7.16
N GLY A 280 17.09 34.38 8.17
CA GLY A 280 18.45 34.63 8.63
C GLY A 280 18.68 33.62 9.76
N LEU A 281 19.91 33.14 9.90
CA LEU A 281 20.31 32.30 11.03
C LEU A 281 19.97 33.01 12.36
N PRO A 282 19.42 32.31 13.37
CA PRO A 282 19.29 32.90 14.70
C PRO A 282 20.69 33.18 15.26
N PRO A 283 20.90 34.30 15.98
CA PRO A 283 22.21 34.62 16.53
C PRO A 283 22.63 33.56 17.55
N GLU A 284 23.84 33.02 17.36
CA GLU A 284 24.52 32.19 18.35
C GLU A 284 24.74 33.03 19.62
N ASP A 285 24.18 32.56 20.73
CA ASP A 285 24.39 33.11 22.07
C ASP A 285 25.83 32.80 22.51
N PRO A 286 26.70 33.79 22.83
CA PRO A 286 28.11 33.53 23.12
C PRO A 286 28.39 33.09 24.57
N ASP A 287 27.40 32.56 25.30
CA ASP A 287 27.49 32.36 26.75
C ASP A 287 27.01 30.96 27.20
N GLU A 288 27.50 29.89 26.59
CA GLU A 288 27.58 28.58 27.26
C GLU A 288 29.00 28.01 27.14
N ARG A 289 29.79 28.25 28.19
CA ARG A 289 31.05 27.57 28.44
C ARG A 289 30.82 26.06 28.44
N SER A 290 31.58 25.37 27.59
CA SER A 290 31.83 23.94 27.69
C SER A 290 32.14 23.54 29.13
N PRO A 291 31.52 22.47 29.68
CA PRO A 291 32.08 21.84 30.86
C PRO A 291 33.38 21.14 30.46
N GLU A 292 34.49 21.65 31.00
CA GLU A 292 35.76 20.93 31.10
C GLU A 292 35.50 19.55 31.69
N ILE A 293 35.99 18.53 31.00
CA ILE A 293 36.14 17.19 31.53
C ILE A 293 37.36 17.27 32.46
N ASP A 294 37.11 17.36 33.76
CA ASP A 294 38.13 17.17 34.79
C ASP A 294 38.44 15.67 34.89
N ASP A 295 39.54 15.27 34.27
CA ASP A 295 40.30 14.06 34.58
C ASP A 295 41.22 14.35 35.77
N ASP A 296 40.82 13.97 36.98
CA ASP A 296 41.65 13.92 38.19
C ASP A 296 40.83 13.17 39.25
N GLU A 297 41.27 12.24 40.09
CA GLU A 297 42.45 11.41 40.24
C GLU A 297 42.05 10.44 41.41
N CYS A 298 42.76 9.33 41.53
CA CYS A 298 42.70 8.40 42.66
C CYS A 298 42.77 9.10 44.04
N ASP A 299 41.98 8.69 45.04
CA ASP A 299 42.46 7.90 46.21
C ASP A 299 41.42 7.77 47.35
N ASP A 300 41.46 6.60 47.98
CA ASP A 300 41.11 6.19 49.36
C ASP A 300 39.83 6.68 50.10
N ALA A 301 38.94 5.72 50.41
CA ALA A 301 38.59 5.29 51.78
C ALA A 301 37.71 4.02 51.81
#